data_AF-A0A3D5Q8M1-F1
#
_entry.id   AF-A0A3D5Q8M1-F1
#
_cell.length_a   1.000
_cell.length_b   1.000
_cell.length_c   1.000
_cell.angle_alpha   90.00
_cell.angle_beta   90.00
_cell.angle_gamma   90.00
#
_symmetry.space_group_name_H-M   'P 1'
#
loop_
_entity.id
_entity.type
_entity.pdbx_description
1 polymer ?
#
loop_
_entity_poly.entity_id
_entity_poly.type
_entity_poly.pdbx_seq_one_letter_code
_entity_poly.pdbx_strand_id
1 'polypeptide(L)'
;MVHPTPLRQRASFRVRLGFVPLLDSAPLIMARELGLFDAEGLEVELSREGSWASMRDKIAFGLLDGGQMLAPMPLNMSLAADGPHTPIISAMVLSRNGNGITLSRDLYQQLVSPGINPDDPMATACRLIRIARERGEPVQLASVAPWSSHDLQLRDWLATAGPEAMEHV
;
A
#
# COMPACT_ATOMS: atom_id res chain seq x y z
N MET A 1 -5.18 33.03 12.21
CA MET A 1 -6.13 31.91 12.31
C MET A 1 -6.72 31.74 10.90
N VAL A 2 -6.32 30.71 10.16
CA VAL A 2 -6.85 30.50 8.79
C VAL A 2 -8.24 29.90 8.95
N HIS A 3 -9.26 30.65 8.57
CA HIS A 3 -10.61 30.10 8.49
C HIS A 3 -10.67 29.18 7.26
N PRO A 4 -11.06 27.90 7.41
CA PRO A 4 -11.23 27.03 6.26
C PRO A 4 -12.26 27.63 5.32
N THR A 5 -11.93 27.70 4.03
CA THR A 5 -12.86 28.15 2.99
C THR A 5 -14.07 27.22 3.02
N PRO A 6 -15.30 27.71 3.25
CA PRO A 6 -16.47 26.87 3.20
C PRO A 6 -16.54 26.24 1.80
N LEU A 7 -16.59 24.92 1.74
CA LEU A 7 -16.95 24.22 0.51
C LEU A 7 -18.29 24.81 0.07
N ARG A 8 -18.36 25.34 -1.16
CA ARG A 8 -19.59 25.92 -1.72
C ARG A 8 -20.77 25.01 -1.39
N GLN A 9 -21.83 25.57 -0.78
CA GLN A 9 -23.11 24.89 -0.60
C GLN A 9 -23.69 24.49 -1.98
N ARG A 10 -23.22 23.37 -2.51
CA ARG A 10 -23.89 22.60 -3.56
C ARG A 10 -24.85 21.63 -2.87
N ALA A 11 -25.91 21.22 -3.57
CA ALA A 11 -26.77 20.13 -3.12
C ALA A 11 -25.93 18.95 -2.61
N SER A 12 -26.38 18.26 -1.55
CA SER A 12 -25.60 17.22 -0.86
C SER A 12 -24.94 16.30 -1.87
N PHE A 13 -23.62 16.41 -1.98
CA PHE A 13 -22.85 15.63 -2.92
C PHE A 13 -22.47 14.33 -2.21
N ARG A 14 -23.19 13.24 -2.52
CA ARG A 14 -22.82 11.91 -2.04
C ARG A 14 -21.49 11.51 -2.68
N VAL A 15 -20.52 11.14 -1.84
CA VAL A 15 -19.20 10.63 -2.25
C VAL A 15 -19.07 9.19 -1.78
N ARG A 16 -18.70 8.27 -2.66
CA ARG A 16 -18.39 6.88 -2.34
C ARG A 16 -16.89 6.70 -2.24
N LEU A 17 -16.41 6.41 -1.03
CA LEU A 17 -15.00 6.20 -0.75
C LEU A 17 -14.72 4.73 -0.44
N GLY A 18 -13.79 4.13 -1.18
CA GLY A 18 -13.34 2.78 -0.91
C GLY A 18 -12.25 2.70 0.16
N PHE A 19 -12.20 1.58 0.88
CA PHE A 19 -11.09 1.23 1.77
C PHE A 19 -10.84 -0.27 1.80
N VAL A 20 -9.59 -0.66 2.06
CA VAL A 20 -9.21 -2.05 2.36
C VAL A 20 -9.07 -2.16 3.87
N PRO A 21 -9.54 -3.25 4.53
CA PRO A 21 -9.57 -3.35 5.99
C PRO A 21 -8.16 -3.59 6.60
N LEU A 22 -7.31 -2.58 6.50
CA LEU A 22 -5.97 -2.47 7.05
C LEU A 22 -5.92 -1.25 7.99
N LEU A 23 -4.90 -1.17 8.83
CA LEU A 23 -4.80 -0.14 9.87
C LEU A 23 -4.81 1.30 9.31
N ASP A 24 -4.24 1.49 8.13
CA ASP A 24 -4.16 2.75 7.40
C ASP A 24 -5.49 3.25 6.82
N SER A 25 -6.56 2.44 6.88
CA SER A 25 -7.94 2.88 6.59
C SER A 25 -8.58 3.65 7.76
N ALA A 26 -7.97 3.60 8.95
CA ALA A 26 -8.54 4.17 10.17
C ALA A 26 -9.00 5.64 10.04
N PRO A 27 -8.27 6.56 9.36
CA PRO A 27 -8.74 7.93 9.22
C PRO A 27 -10.10 8.06 8.54
N LEU A 28 -10.38 7.25 7.50
CA LEU A 28 -11.66 7.27 6.79
C LEU A 28 -12.80 6.72 7.65
N ILE A 29 -12.54 5.60 8.33
CA ILE A 29 -13.51 4.94 9.20
C ILE A 29 -13.84 5.87 10.38
N MET A 30 -12.83 6.40 11.06
CA MET A 30 -13.02 7.30 12.20
C MET A 30 -13.70 8.60 11.79
N ALA A 31 -13.42 9.15 10.60
CA ALA A 31 -14.12 10.33 10.12
C ALA A 31 -15.63 10.11 9.94
N ARG A 32 -16.03 8.89 9.55
CA ARG A 32 -17.44 8.49 9.48
C ARG A 32 -18.04 8.31 10.88
N GLU A 33 -17.40 7.52 11.74
CA GLU A 33 -17.91 7.19 13.08
C GLU A 33 -17.98 8.40 14.02
N LEU A 34 -17.06 9.37 13.87
CA LEU A 34 -17.05 10.60 14.65
C LEU A 34 -17.92 11.72 14.05
N GLY A 35 -18.62 11.46 12.93
CA GLY A 35 -19.46 12.44 12.26
C GLY A 35 -18.69 13.62 11.64
N LEU A 36 -17.38 13.47 11.38
CA LEU A 36 -16.55 14.54 10.82
C LEU A 36 -16.93 14.88 9.38
N PHE A 37 -17.35 13.89 8.58
CA PHE A 37 -17.87 14.17 7.23
C PHE A 37 -19.15 15.01 7.28
N ASP A 38 -20.09 14.63 8.15
CA ASP A 38 -21.36 15.34 8.29
C ASP A 38 -21.16 16.76 8.84
N ALA A 39 -20.20 16.95 9.74
CA ALA A 39 -19.80 18.26 10.27
C ALA A 39 -19.29 19.22 9.17
N GLU A 40 -18.68 18.66 8.11
CA GLU A 40 -18.23 19.40 6.91
C GLU A 40 -19.29 19.43 5.79
N GLY A 41 -20.49 18.91 6.05
CA GLY A 41 -21.60 18.88 5.07
C GLY A 41 -21.41 17.87 3.93
N LEU A 42 -20.60 16.83 4.12
CA LEU A 42 -20.30 15.80 3.12
C LEU A 42 -21.06 14.50 3.43
N GLU A 43 -21.91 14.06 2.51
CA GLU A 43 -22.52 12.72 2.59
C GLU A 43 -21.52 11.69 2.05
N VAL A 44 -20.95 10.87 2.94
CA VAL A 44 -19.95 9.86 2.56
C VAL A 44 -20.48 8.44 2.75
N GLU A 45 -20.39 7.64 1.68
CA GLU A 45 -20.62 6.19 1.69
C GLU A 45 -19.27 5.47 1.68
N LEU A 46 -18.96 4.73 2.75
CA LEU A 46 -17.74 3.92 2.80
C LEU A 46 -17.99 2.52 2.20
N SER A 47 -17.20 2.16 1.19
CA SER A 47 -17.22 0.84 0.57
C SER A 47 -16.01 0.02 1.02
N ARG A 48 -16.26 -1.12 1.66
CA ARG A 48 -15.21 -2.07 2.00
C ARG A 48 -14.82 -2.88 0.76
N GLU A 49 -13.55 -2.82 0.39
CA GLU A 49 -13.00 -3.51 -0.77
C GLU A 49 -12.21 -4.76 -0.37
N GLY A 50 -12.29 -5.80 -1.22
CA GLY A 50 -11.64 -7.09 -0.98
C GLY A 50 -10.18 -7.15 -1.45
N SER A 51 -9.76 -6.24 -2.34
CA SER A 51 -8.41 -6.19 -2.89
C SER A 51 -8.07 -4.81 -3.46
N TRP A 52 -6.77 -4.54 -3.61
CA TRP A 52 -6.28 -3.34 -4.28
C TRP A 52 -6.66 -3.28 -5.76
N ALA A 53 -6.78 -4.43 -6.43
CA ALA A 53 -7.27 -4.49 -7.81
C ALA A 53 -8.74 -4.05 -7.90
N SER A 54 -9.62 -4.53 -7.02
CA SER A 54 -11.03 -4.07 -6.95
C SER A 54 -11.11 -2.57 -6.68
N MET A 55 -10.26 -2.07 -5.78
CA MET A 55 -10.18 -0.64 -5.45
C MET A 55 -9.85 0.20 -6.70
N ARG A 56 -8.78 -0.17 -7.41
CA ARG A 56 -8.37 0.47 -8.69
C ARG A 56 -9.49 0.42 -9.72
N ASP A 57 -10.05 -0.75 -9.98
CA ASP A 57 -11.01 -0.96 -11.07
C ASP A 57 -12.30 -0.18 -10.80
N LYS A 58 -12.83 -0.22 -9.57
CA LYS A 58 -14.02 0.53 -9.19
C LYS A 58 -13.84 2.05 -9.31
N ILE A 59 -12.66 2.57 -8.98
CA ILE A 59 -12.36 4.00 -9.21
C ILE A 59 -12.30 4.30 -10.71
N ALA A 60 -11.57 3.47 -11.48
CA ALA A 60 -11.42 3.66 -12.92
C ALA A 60 -12.76 3.65 -13.67
N PHE A 61 -13.71 2.83 -13.24
CA PHE A 61 -15.06 2.74 -13.82
C PHE A 61 -16.09 3.67 -13.15
N GLY A 62 -15.70 4.54 -12.22
CA GLY A 62 -16.60 5.48 -11.54
C GLY A 62 -17.64 4.83 -10.62
N LEU A 63 -17.39 3.59 -10.18
CA LEU A 63 -18.15 2.94 -9.12
C LEU A 63 -17.77 3.46 -7.73
N LEU A 64 -16.58 4.01 -7.59
CA LEU A 64 -16.10 4.75 -6.42
C LEU A 64 -15.51 6.07 -6.88
N ASP A 65 -15.71 7.10 -6.07
CA ASP A 65 -15.27 8.47 -6.37
C ASP A 65 -13.84 8.72 -5.86
N GLY A 66 -13.35 7.86 -4.97
CA GLY A 66 -12.00 7.87 -4.43
C GLY A 66 -11.86 6.87 -3.29
N GLY A 67 -10.83 7.04 -2.45
CA GLY A 67 -10.66 6.21 -1.27
C GLY A 67 -9.22 6.12 -0.79
N GLN A 68 -8.99 5.19 0.11
CA GLN A 68 -7.65 4.76 0.49
C GLN A 68 -6.97 4.10 -0.71
N MET A 69 -5.72 4.49 -0.97
CA MET A 69 -4.93 3.93 -2.07
C MET A 69 -3.48 3.74 -1.66
N LEU A 70 -2.82 2.73 -2.23
CA LEU A 70 -1.37 2.57 -2.12
C LEU A 70 -0.67 3.79 -2.71
N ALA A 71 0.37 4.32 -2.06
CA ALA A 71 0.95 5.62 -2.44
C ALA A 71 1.30 5.78 -3.93
N PRO A 72 1.83 4.75 -4.64
CA PRO A 72 2.13 4.87 -6.08
C PRO A 72 0.91 4.66 -6.99
N MET A 73 -0.20 4.10 -6.49
CA MET A 73 -1.35 3.73 -7.30
C MET A 73 -2.00 4.92 -8.04
N PRO A 74 -2.23 6.10 -7.42
CA PRO A 74 -2.76 7.26 -8.13
C PRO A 74 -1.88 7.69 -9.32
N LEU A 75 -0.56 7.63 -9.16
CA LEU A 75 0.40 7.94 -10.22
C LEU A 75 0.32 6.89 -11.34
N ASN A 76 0.34 5.60 -10.99
CA ASN A 76 0.25 4.51 -11.98
C ASN A 76 -1.06 4.55 -12.78
N MET A 77 -2.17 4.88 -12.15
CA MET A 77 -3.47 5.05 -12.81
C MET A 77 -3.48 6.25 -13.75
N SER A 78 -2.87 7.36 -13.35
CA SER A 78 -2.75 8.56 -14.19
C SER A 78 -1.78 8.36 -15.37
N LEU A 79 -0.77 7.48 -15.23
CA LEU A 79 0.17 7.14 -16.30
C LEU A 79 -0.29 5.97 -17.19
N ALA A 80 -1.44 5.35 -16.89
CA ALA A 80 -1.95 4.17 -17.58
C ALA A 80 -0.96 2.97 -17.60
N ALA A 81 -0.19 2.79 -16.52
CA ALA A 81 0.84 1.75 -16.46
C ALA A 81 0.23 0.32 -16.34
N ASP A 82 -0.87 0.19 -15.60
CA ASP A 82 -1.52 -1.11 -15.28
C ASP A 82 -3.04 -1.07 -15.50
N GLY A 83 -3.51 -0.34 -16.51
CA GLY A 83 -4.95 -0.21 -16.80
C GLY A 83 -5.31 1.03 -17.63
N PRO A 84 -6.61 1.35 -17.77
CA PRO A 84 -7.04 2.55 -18.48
C PRO A 84 -6.56 3.82 -17.78
N HIS A 85 -6.19 4.82 -18.57
CA HIS A 85 -5.83 6.14 -18.07
C HIS A 85 -6.98 6.72 -17.24
N THR A 86 -6.73 6.88 -15.93
CA THR A 86 -7.72 7.39 -14.98
C THR A 86 -7.11 8.59 -14.25
N PRO A 87 -7.53 9.82 -14.59
CA PRO A 87 -7.04 11.03 -13.90
C PRO A 87 -7.43 10.98 -12.43
N ILE A 88 -6.44 11.04 -11.54
CA ILE A 88 -6.69 11.00 -10.10
C ILE A 88 -5.65 11.86 -9.36
N ILE A 89 -6.09 12.44 -8.25
CA ILE A 89 -5.25 13.29 -7.40
C ILE A 89 -5.05 12.63 -6.04
N SER A 90 -3.85 12.78 -5.49
CA SER A 90 -3.56 12.41 -4.10
C SER A 90 -3.86 13.61 -3.19
N ALA A 91 -4.94 13.54 -2.42
CA ALA A 91 -5.36 14.65 -1.56
C ALA A 91 -4.54 14.76 -0.26
N MET A 92 -4.26 13.63 0.39
CA MET A 92 -3.53 13.57 1.65
C MET A 92 -2.88 12.20 1.86
N VAL A 93 -1.91 12.15 2.79
CA VAL A 93 -1.32 10.91 3.28
C VAL A 93 -2.13 10.43 4.49
N LEU A 94 -2.72 9.24 4.40
CA LEU A 94 -3.54 8.66 5.49
C LEU A 94 -2.70 8.09 6.63
N SER A 95 -1.53 7.54 6.32
CA SER A 95 -0.64 6.93 7.31
C SER A 95 0.81 6.94 6.83
N ARG A 96 1.73 6.73 7.78
CA ARG A 96 3.15 6.46 7.52
C ARG A 96 3.55 5.23 8.33
N ASN A 97 4.46 4.43 7.79
CA ASN A 97 4.93 3.17 8.38
C ASN A 97 3.79 2.13 8.52
N GLY A 98 3.99 1.10 9.34
CA GLY A 98 2.98 0.06 9.62
C GLY A 98 3.02 -1.15 8.67
N ASN A 99 3.79 -1.09 7.58
CA ASN A 99 4.10 -2.24 6.75
C ASN A 99 5.17 -3.12 7.41
N GLY A 100 5.19 -4.40 7.04
CA GLY A 100 6.22 -5.34 7.47
C GLY A 100 6.50 -6.41 6.41
N ILE A 101 7.76 -6.84 6.34
CA ILE A 101 8.16 -8.03 5.58
C ILE A 101 8.15 -9.20 6.56
N THR A 102 7.46 -10.27 6.20
CA THR A 102 7.35 -11.46 7.03
C THR A 102 7.84 -12.68 6.26
N LEU A 103 8.40 -13.65 6.99
CA LEU A 103 8.95 -14.87 6.43
C LEU A 103 8.25 -16.06 7.07
N SER A 104 8.22 -17.19 6.37
CA SER A 104 7.84 -18.46 7.00
C SER A 104 8.80 -18.75 8.16
N ARG A 105 8.30 -19.48 9.17
CA ARG A 105 9.09 -19.80 10.37
C ARG A 105 10.42 -20.47 10.01
N ASP A 106 10.38 -21.42 9.08
CA ASP A 106 11.55 -22.18 8.66
C ASP A 106 12.58 -21.31 7.91
N LEU A 107 12.10 -20.39 7.08
CA LEU A 107 12.97 -19.44 6.37
C LEU A 107 13.58 -18.43 7.34
N TYR A 108 12.78 -17.94 8.29
CA TYR A 108 13.26 -17.04 9.34
C TYR A 108 14.37 -17.69 10.17
N GLN A 109 14.21 -18.95 10.60
CA GLN A 109 15.23 -19.68 11.35
C GLN A 109 16.54 -19.85 10.57
N GLN A 110 16.47 -20.08 9.26
CA GLN A 110 17.65 -20.11 8.40
C GLN A 110 18.31 -18.73 8.26
N LEU A 111 17.50 -17.69 8.25
CA LEU A 111 17.96 -16.31 8.13
C LEU A 111 18.67 -15.82 9.40
N VAL A 112 18.14 -16.12 10.59
CA VAL A 112 18.75 -15.74 11.89
C VAL A 112 19.84 -16.70 12.36
N SER A 113 20.60 -17.27 11.42
CA SER A 113 21.75 -18.12 11.72
C SER A 113 22.74 -17.39 12.66
N PRO A 114 23.49 -18.11 13.53
CA PRO A 114 24.43 -17.48 14.46
C PRO A 114 25.35 -16.48 13.77
N GLY A 115 25.42 -15.26 14.31
CA GLY A 115 26.23 -14.17 13.76
C GLY A 115 25.53 -13.23 12.78
N ILE A 116 24.27 -13.52 12.40
CA ILE A 116 23.45 -12.56 11.64
C ILE A 116 22.63 -11.71 12.61
N ASN A 117 22.78 -10.39 12.53
CA ASN A 117 21.90 -9.45 13.21
C ASN A 117 20.56 -9.36 12.45
N PRO A 118 19.43 -9.78 13.03
CA PRO A 118 18.13 -9.68 12.36
C PRO A 118 17.67 -8.23 12.13
N ASP A 119 18.22 -7.26 12.87
CA ASP A 119 17.89 -5.85 12.73
C ASP A 119 18.78 -5.13 11.69
N ASP A 120 19.69 -5.85 11.02
CA ASP A 120 20.49 -5.34 9.90
C ASP A 120 19.83 -5.74 8.56
N PRO A 121 19.20 -4.80 7.82
CA PRO A 121 18.53 -5.10 6.57
C PRO A 121 19.46 -5.71 5.52
N MET A 122 20.72 -5.29 5.47
CA MET A 122 21.66 -5.80 4.49
C MET A 122 22.16 -7.20 4.85
N ALA A 123 22.49 -7.44 6.11
CA ALA A 123 22.89 -8.78 6.55
C ALA A 123 21.77 -9.80 6.30
N THR A 124 20.52 -9.44 6.59
CA THR A 124 19.35 -10.30 6.38
C THR A 124 19.04 -10.53 4.90
N ALA A 125 19.12 -9.50 4.05
CA ALA A 125 18.97 -9.65 2.60
C ALA A 125 20.07 -10.54 2.00
N CYS A 126 21.35 -10.27 2.30
CA CYS A 126 22.48 -11.09 1.85
C CYS A 126 22.32 -12.56 2.28
N ARG A 127 21.84 -12.80 3.50
CA ARG A 127 21.59 -14.16 3.99
C ARG A 127 20.45 -14.83 3.21
N LEU A 128 19.36 -14.11 2.90
CA LEU A 128 18.27 -14.63 2.07
C LEU A 128 18.77 -15.08 0.70
N ILE A 129 19.56 -14.24 0.03
CA ILE A 129 20.13 -14.56 -1.29
C ILE A 129 21.06 -15.79 -1.20
N ARG A 130 21.85 -15.89 -0.14
CA ARG A 130 22.69 -17.06 0.10
C ARG A 130 21.85 -18.33 0.30
N ILE A 131 20.73 -18.26 1.03
CA ILE A 131 19.82 -19.40 1.20
C ILE A 131 19.27 -19.85 -0.16
N ALA A 132 18.83 -18.93 -1.02
CA ALA A 132 18.36 -19.26 -2.36
C ALA A 132 19.44 -19.99 -3.19
N ARG A 133 20.68 -19.48 -3.15
CA ARG A 133 21.84 -20.09 -3.82
C ARG A 133 22.17 -21.48 -3.27
N GLU A 134 22.14 -21.67 -1.95
CA GLU A 134 22.42 -22.95 -1.28
C GLU A 134 21.37 -24.02 -1.63
N ARG A 135 20.11 -23.61 -1.83
CA ARG A 135 19.02 -24.51 -2.25
C ARG A 135 19.04 -24.81 -3.75
N GLY A 136 19.63 -23.92 -4.55
CA GLY A 136 19.58 -24.01 -6.02
C GLY A 136 18.21 -23.64 -6.61
N GLU A 137 17.33 -23.02 -5.83
CA GLU A 137 16.01 -22.56 -6.23
C GLU A 137 15.73 -21.15 -5.67
N PRO A 138 14.99 -20.29 -6.39
CA PRO A 138 14.61 -18.96 -5.89
C PRO A 138 13.74 -19.01 -4.64
N VAL A 139 13.90 -18.04 -3.74
CA VAL A 139 13.02 -17.88 -2.59
C VAL A 139 11.77 -17.12 -3.00
N GLN A 140 10.62 -17.79 -3.01
CA GLN A 140 9.35 -17.16 -3.37
C GLN A 140 8.92 -16.10 -2.34
N LEU A 141 8.74 -14.88 -2.82
CA LEU A 141 8.20 -13.76 -2.05
C LEU A 141 6.92 -13.23 -2.71
N ALA A 142 6.03 -12.68 -1.90
CA ALA A 142 4.76 -12.13 -2.37
C ALA A 142 4.61 -10.67 -1.93
N SER A 143 3.93 -9.89 -2.79
CA SER A 143 3.48 -8.54 -2.48
C SER A 143 2.02 -8.39 -2.89
N VAL A 144 1.35 -7.37 -2.34
CA VAL A 144 -0.09 -7.16 -2.49
C VAL A 144 -0.49 -6.65 -3.88
N ALA A 145 0.43 -5.95 -4.57
CA ALA A 145 0.28 -5.48 -5.94
C ALA A 145 1.65 -5.02 -6.49
N PRO A 146 1.90 -5.14 -7.80
CA PRO A 146 3.06 -4.53 -8.45
C PRO A 146 3.13 -3.03 -8.16
N TRP A 147 4.34 -2.51 -7.94
CA TRP A 147 4.59 -1.09 -7.68
C TRP A 147 3.84 -0.53 -6.46
N SER A 148 3.32 -1.38 -5.57
CA SER A 148 2.77 -0.95 -4.29
C SER A 148 3.87 -0.47 -3.36
N SER A 149 3.52 0.24 -2.28
CA SER A 149 4.47 0.55 -1.21
C SER A 149 5.17 -0.70 -0.66
N HIS A 150 4.44 -1.82 -0.57
CA HIS A 150 4.97 -3.11 -0.12
C HIS A 150 5.98 -3.69 -1.11
N ASP A 151 5.66 -3.67 -2.41
CA ASP A 151 6.56 -4.13 -3.47
C ASP A 151 7.84 -3.29 -3.51
N LEU A 152 7.72 -1.97 -3.43
CA LEU A 152 8.87 -1.07 -3.41
C LEU A 152 9.75 -1.28 -2.17
N GLN A 153 9.15 -1.44 -0.99
CA GLN A 153 9.89 -1.74 0.24
C GLN A 153 10.60 -3.10 0.19
N LEU A 154 9.95 -4.11 -0.40
CA LEU A 154 10.53 -5.44 -0.57
C LEU A 154 11.74 -5.38 -1.50
N ARG A 155 11.60 -4.69 -2.64
CA ARG A 155 12.67 -4.47 -3.62
C ARG A 155 13.82 -3.66 -3.03
N ASP A 156 13.51 -2.60 -2.27
CA ASP A 156 14.50 -1.76 -1.60
C ASP A 156 15.32 -2.57 -0.59
N TRP A 157 14.66 -3.40 0.24
CA TRP A 157 15.35 -4.32 1.14
C TRP A 157 16.24 -5.30 0.38
N LEU A 158 15.75 -5.93 -0.69
CA LEU A 158 16.53 -6.91 -1.45
C LEU A 158 17.70 -6.27 -2.20
N ALA A 159 17.53 -5.05 -2.70
CA ALA A 159 18.59 -4.30 -3.38
C ALA A 159 19.80 -4.02 -2.46
N THR A 160 19.62 -4.05 -1.14
CA THR A 160 20.75 -3.96 -0.20
C THR A 160 21.74 -5.12 -0.38
N ALA A 161 21.31 -6.28 -0.85
CA ALA A 161 22.20 -7.42 -1.15
C ALA A 161 22.95 -7.31 -2.51
N GLY A 162 22.71 -6.23 -3.27
CA GLY A 162 23.33 -5.99 -4.57
C GLY A 162 22.36 -6.12 -5.76
N PRO A 163 22.81 -5.77 -6.98
CA PRO A 163 21.93 -5.67 -8.16
C PRO A 163 21.37 -7.02 -8.65
N GLU A 164 22.09 -8.11 -8.42
CA GLU A 164 21.68 -9.48 -8.80
C GLU A 164 20.66 -10.09 -7.81
N ALA A 165 20.39 -9.43 -6.68
CA ALA A 165 19.55 -9.99 -5.62
C ALA A 165 18.14 -10.36 -6.10
N MET A 166 17.61 -9.64 -7.08
CA MET A 166 16.29 -9.88 -7.67
C MET A 166 16.21 -11.16 -8.50
N GLU A 167 17.33 -11.73 -8.95
CA GLU A 167 17.35 -12.97 -9.74
C GLU A 167 17.20 -14.23 -8.88
N HIS A 168 17.32 -14.07 -7.56
CA HIS A 168 17.34 -15.15 -6.57
C HIS A 168 16.06 -15.23 -5.73
N VAL A 169 15.06 -14.40 -6.03
CA VAL A 169 13.74 -14.36 -5.37
C VAL A 169 12.59 -14.36 -6.37
#